data_AF-A0A0P7JC23-F1
#
_entry.id   AF-A0A0P7JC23-F1
#
_cell.length_a   1.000
_cell.length_b   1.000
_cell.length_c   1.000
_cell.angle_alpha   90.00
_cell.angle_beta   90.00
_cell.angle_gamma   90.00
#
_symmetry.space_group_name_H-M   'P 1'
#
loop_
_entity.id
_entity.type
_entity.pdbx_description
1 polymer ?
#
loop_
_entity_poly.entity_id
_entity_poly.type
_entity_poly.pdbx_seq_one_letter_code
_entity_poly.pdbx_strand_id
1 'polypeptide(L)'
;MTTSTKPYLLRALYEWCVDNSQTPHIVAWVNEHTRVPMQYVRDNEIVLNIGPAASPNVSIDNEWIHFSARFGGVAHEIWIPVGHVVSIFARESGEGMGFEVEPWQPESAPSNKSDTPPDGDAPKKKGLKLVK
;
A
#
# COMPACT_ATOMS: atom_id res chain seq x y z
N MET A 1 15.02 -0.87 12.16
CA MET A 1 13.74 -1.28 11.52
C MET A 1 14.10 -2.15 10.34
N THR A 2 13.45 -3.30 10.19
CA THR A 2 13.60 -4.15 8.99
C THR A 2 12.68 -3.62 7.90
N THR A 3 13.20 -3.46 6.68
CA THR A 3 12.41 -3.02 5.53
C THR A 3 11.26 -3.98 5.24
N SER A 4 10.08 -3.45 4.91
CA SER A 4 8.92 -4.27 4.52
C SER A 4 9.25 -5.15 3.31
N THR A 5 8.77 -6.39 3.31
CA THR A 5 8.91 -7.32 2.16
C THR A 5 7.89 -7.04 1.06
N LYS A 6 6.82 -6.30 1.37
CA LYS A 6 5.71 -5.95 0.48
C LYS A 6 6.14 -5.37 -0.88
N PRO A 7 7.00 -4.33 -0.99
CA PRO A 7 7.41 -3.80 -2.29
C PRO A 7 8.16 -4.82 -3.16
N TYR A 8 8.89 -5.75 -2.55
CA TYR A 8 9.62 -6.80 -3.27
C TYR A 8 8.66 -7.87 -3.83
N LEU A 9 7.66 -8.26 -3.03
CA LEU A 9 6.61 -9.18 -3.46
C LEU A 9 5.75 -8.56 -4.57
N LEU A 10 5.44 -7.26 -4.48
CA LEU A 10 4.72 -6.54 -5.53
C LEU A 10 5.48 -6.57 -6.87
N ARG A 11 6.79 -6.28 -6.86
CA ARG A 11 7.63 -6.38 -8.06
C ARG A 11 7.66 -7.80 -8.63
N ALA A 12 7.88 -8.81 -7.78
CA ALA A 12 7.91 -10.20 -8.22
C ALA A 12 6.58 -10.67 -8.83
N LEU A 13 5.44 -10.30 -8.23
CA LEU A 13 4.12 -10.66 -8.76
C LEU A 13 3.76 -9.88 -10.02
N TYR A 14 4.19 -8.61 -10.12
CA TYR A 14 4.08 -7.83 -11.34
C TYR A 14 4.85 -8.48 -12.49
N GLU A 15 6.13 -8.80 -12.29
CA GLU A 15 6.96 -9.48 -13.28
C GLU A 15 6.37 -10.82 -13.69
N TRP A 16 5.95 -11.63 -12.71
CA TRP A 16 5.28 -12.90 -12.98
C TRP A 16 4.03 -12.74 -13.85
N CYS A 17 3.18 -11.73 -13.58
CA CYS A 17 2.02 -11.46 -14.43
C CYS A 17 2.45 -11.15 -15.86
N VAL A 18 3.43 -10.27 -16.04
CA VAL A 18 3.92 -9.82 -17.36
C VAL A 18 4.54 -10.99 -18.13
N ASP A 19 5.38 -11.80 -17.49
CA ASP A 19 6.03 -12.96 -18.12
C ASP A 19 5.01 -14.01 -18.57
N ASN A 20 3.89 -14.15 -17.85
CA ASN A 20 2.80 -15.05 -18.20
C ASN A 20 1.76 -14.42 -19.15
N SER A 21 2.06 -13.24 -19.73
CA SER A 21 1.14 -12.50 -20.61
C SER A 21 -0.23 -12.21 -19.95
N GLN A 22 -0.23 -12.05 -18.63
CA GLN A 22 -1.38 -11.64 -17.84
C GLN A 22 -1.34 -10.14 -17.54
N THR A 23 -2.50 -9.56 -17.21
CA THR A 23 -2.63 -8.13 -16.97
C THR A 23 -2.62 -7.84 -15.46
N PRO A 24 -1.51 -7.33 -14.90
CA PRO A 24 -1.44 -7.04 -13.48
C PRO A 24 -2.37 -5.88 -13.10
N HIS A 25 -3.19 -6.12 -12.07
CA HIS A 25 -4.05 -5.14 -11.43
C HIS A 25 -3.70 -5.04 -9.95
N ILE A 26 -3.85 -3.84 -9.40
CA ILE A 26 -3.78 -3.62 -7.95
C ILE A 26 -5.11 -3.11 -7.43
N VAL A 27 -5.44 -3.49 -6.20
CA VAL A 27 -6.41 -2.77 -5.37
C VAL A 27 -5.61 -1.94 -4.38
N ALA A 28 -5.91 -0.65 -4.28
CA ALA A 28 -5.28 0.26 -3.34
C ALA A 28 -6.34 0.95 -2.48
N TRP A 29 -6.06 1.03 -1.18
CA TRP A 29 -6.79 1.90 -0.26
C TRP A 29 -6.43 3.36 -0.55
N VAL A 30 -7.44 4.22 -0.57
CA VAL A 30 -7.34 5.62 -0.98
C VAL A 30 -7.66 6.52 0.20
N ASN A 31 -6.75 7.46 0.44
CA ASN A 31 -6.88 8.52 1.45
C ASN A 31 -6.13 9.77 0.98
N GLU A 32 -5.91 10.74 1.88
CA GLU A 32 -5.22 12.00 1.64
C GLU A 32 -3.75 11.86 1.18
N HIS A 33 -3.12 10.71 1.40
CA HIS A 33 -1.75 10.42 0.97
C HIS A 33 -1.69 9.68 -0.37
N THR A 34 -2.83 9.51 -1.04
CA THR A 34 -2.95 8.82 -2.32
C THR A 34 -3.36 9.81 -3.42
N ARG A 35 -2.61 9.86 -4.52
CA ARG A 35 -2.95 10.68 -5.69
C ARG A 35 -3.55 9.82 -6.77
N VAL A 36 -4.87 9.85 -6.88
CA VAL A 36 -5.67 9.15 -7.92
C VAL A 36 -6.84 10.03 -8.34
N PRO A 37 -7.42 9.82 -9.53
CA PRO A 37 -8.66 10.51 -9.91
C PRO A 37 -9.84 10.01 -9.06
N MET A 38 -10.21 10.80 -8.05
CA MET A 38 -11.20 10.44 -7.01
C MET A 38 -12.57 10.00 -7.55
N GLN A 39 -12.95 10.43 -8.75
CA GLN A 39 -14.22 10.01 -9.38
C GLN A 39 -14.30 8.50 -9.70
N TYR A 40 -13.17 7.79 -9.71
CA TYR A 40 -13.11 6.33 -9.91
C TYR A 40 -12.95 5.54 -8.61
N VAL A 41 -12.88 6.22 -7.47
CA VAL A 41 -12.74 5.59 -6.14
C VAL A 41 -14.11 5.15 -5.65
N ARG A 42 -14.19 3.95 -5.06
CA ARG A 42 -15.40 3.39 -4.45
C ARG A 42 -15.03 2.75 -3.13
N ASP A 43 -15.80 3.03 -2.08
CA ASP A 43 -15.57 2.48 -0.74
C ASP A 43 -14.13 2.69 -0.23
N ASN A 44 -13.55 3.86 -0.56
CA ASN A 44 -12.15 4.21 -0.30
C ASN A 44 -11.12 3.28 -0.94
N GLU A 45 -11.49 2.59 -2.03
CA GLU A 45 -10.60 1.76 -2.82
C GLU A 45 -10.62 2.15 -4.28
N ILE A 46 -9.52 1.85 -4.96
CA ILE A 46 -9.41 1.95 -6.41
C ILE A 46 -8.73 0.72 -6.97
N VAL A 47 -9.29 0.22 -8.08
CA VAL A 47 -8.69 -0.85 -8.87
C VAL A 47 -7.97 -0.23 -10.05
N LEU A 48 -6.69 -0.56 -10.22
CA LEU A 48 -5.83 0.03 -11.23
C LEU A 48 -5.16 -1.06 -12.06
N ASN A 49 -5.25 -0.93 -13.38
CA ASN A 49 -4.44 -1.71 -14.30
C ASN A 49 -3.04 -1.11 -14.34
N ILE A 50 -2.05 -1.85 -13.84
CA ILE A 50 -0.64 -1.43 -13.85
C ILE A 50 0.16 -2.10 -14.96
N GLY A 51 -0.49 -2.86 -15.85
CA GLY A 51 0.16 -3.54 -16.95
C GLY A 51 0.79 -2.59 -17.97
N PRO A 52 1.84 -3.04 -18.72
CA PRO A 52 2.62 -2.18 -19.61
C PRO A 52 1.81 -1.42 -20.66
N ALA A 53 0.66 -1.97 -21.09
CA ALA A 53 -0.21 -1.35 -22.09
C ALA A 53 -1.04 -0.17 -21.55
N ALA A 54 -1.43 -0.21 -20.27
CA ALA A 54 -2.28 0.82 -19.65
C ALA A 54 -1.46 1.87 -18.90
N SER A 55 -0.33 1.43 -18.35
CA SER A 55 0.50 2.20 -17.41
C SER A 55 1.98 2.07 -17.81
N PRO A 56 2.38 2.68 -18.95
CA PRO A 56 3.75 2.61 -19.42
C PRO A 56 4.69 3.25 -18.39
N ASN A 57 5.84 2.62 -18.18
CA ASN A 57 6.86 3.04 -17.21
C ASN A 57 6.36 3.10 -15.76
N VAL A 58 5.56 2.11 -15.33
CA VAL A 58 5.24 1.97 -13.90
C VAL A 58 6.51 1.77 -13.08
N SER A 59 6.68 2.60 -12.05
CA SER A 59 7.69 2.40 -11.02
C SER A 59 7.04 1.77 -9.80
N ILE A 60 7.66 0.71 -9.28
CA ILE A 60 7.31 0.09 -8.01
C ILE A 60 8.56 0.18 -7.14
N ASP A 61 8.69 1.29 -6.42
CA ASP A 61 9.78 1.55 -5.50
C ASP A 61 9.48 0.93 -4.12
N ASN A 62 10.34 1.17 -3.13
CA ASN A 62 10.11 0.65 -1.78
C ASN A 62 8.99 1.38 -1.04
N GLU A 63 8.78 2.65 -1.35
CA GLU A 63 7.78 3.50 -0.67
C GLU A 63 6.56 3.80 -1.53
N TRP A 64 6.74 3.87 -2.85
CA TRP A 64 5.73 4.38 -3.78
C TRP A 64 5.56 3.47 -4.99
N ILE A 65 4.32 3.37 -5.45
CA ILE A 65 3.98 3.00 -6.82
C ILE A 65 3.61 4.28 -7.55
N HIS A 66 4.28 4.57 -8.66
CA HIS A 66 3.97 5.73 -9.48
C HIS A 66 3.90 5.38 -10.97
N PHE A 67 2.95 5.99 -11.67
CA PHE A 67 2.80 5.88 -13.13
C PHE A 67 1.84 6.93 -13.68
N SER A 68 1.84 7.08 -15.00
CA SER A 68 0.83 7.86 -15.72
C SER A 68 -0.18 6.92 -16.36
N ALA A 69 -1.48 7.18 -16.19
CA ALA A 69 -2.54 6.39 -16.81
C ALA A 69 -3.68 7.27 -17.31
N ARG A 70 -4.44 6.77 -18.30
CA ARG A 70 -5.57 7.50 -18.89
C ARG A 70 -6.90 7.01 -18.32
N PHE A 71 -7.71 7.96 -17.87
CA PHE A 71 -9.05 7.72 -17.36
C PHE A 71 -10.03 8.55 -18.19
N GLY A 72 -10.99 7.89 -18.86
CA GLY A 72 -11.89 8.58 -19.78
C GLY A 72 -11.16 9.34 -20.90
N GLY A 73 -9.97 8.87 -21.29
CA GLY A 73 -9.11 9.52 -22.27
C GLY A 73 -8.23 10.65 -21.72
N VAL A 74 -8.39 11.08 -20.46
CA VAL A 74 -7.58 12.13 -19.82
C VAL A 74 -6.42 11.49 -19.05
N ALA A 75 -5.20 11.99 -19.22
CA ALA A 75 -4.02 11.48 -18.51
C ALA A 75 -3.97 12.00 -17.07
N HIS A 76 -3.64 11.12 -16.13
CA HIS A 76 -3.45 11.40 -14.72
C HIS A 76 -2.16 10.78 -14.21
N GLU A 77 -1.44 11.54 -13.39
CA GLU A 77 -0.35 11.01 -12.57
C GLU A 77 -0.91 10.31 -11.34
N ILE A 78 -0.46 9.07 -11.13
CA ILE A 78 -0.87 8.21 -10.03
C ILE A 78 0.29 8.05 -9.05
N TRP A 79 0.01 8.23 -7.76
CA TRP A 79 0.95 8.01 -6.67
C TRP A 79 0.26 7.27 -5.52
N ILE A 80 0.77 6.10 -5.17
CA ILE A 80 0.20 5.23 -4.14
C ILE A 80 1.33 4.79 -3.21
N PRO A 81 1.22 5.04 -1.90
CA PRO A 81 2.14 4.45 -0.94
C PRO A 81 2.05 2.92 -1.00
N VAL A 82 3.18 2.23 -1.01
CA VAL A 82 3.23 0.75 -1.05
C VAL A 82 2.40 0.12 0.09
N GLY A 83 2.40 0.75 1.26
CA GLY A 83 1.60 0.32 2.41
C GLY A 83 0.10 0.28 2.13
N HIS A 84 -0.42 1.12 1.22
CA HIS A 84 -1.83 1.20 0.86
C HIS A 84 -2.28 0.14 -0.16
N VAL A 85 -1.36 -0.63 -0.74
CA VAL A 85 -1.75 -1.70 -1.67
C VAL A 85 -2.42 -2.83 -0.89
N VAL A 86 -3.70 -3.06 -1.18
CA VAL A 86 -4.53 -4.11 -0.59
C VAL A 86 -4.24 -5.45 -1.28
N SER A 87 -4.09 -5.44 -2.60
CA SER A 87 -3.75 -6.65 -3.35
C SER A 87 -3.11 -6.35 -4.70
N ILE A 88 -2.41 -7.35 -5.25
CA ILE A 88 -2.02 -7.43 -6.66
C ILE A 88 -2.53 -8.76 -7.23
N PHE A 89 -3.09 -8.73 -8.43
CA PHE A 89 -3.63 -9.92 -9.08
C PHE A 89 -3.60 -9.82 -10.62
N ALA A 90 -3.55 -10.96 -11.28
CA ALA A 90 -3.74 -11.08 -12.72
C ALA A 90 -5.23 -10.99 -13.06
N ARG A 91 -5.60 -10.08 -13.97
CA ARG A 91 -7.01 -9.87 -14.37
C ARG A 91 -7.67 -11.13 -14.93
N GLU A 92 -6.91 -11.95 -15.66
CA GLU A 92 -7.42 -13.08 -16.43
C GLU A 92 -7.69 -14.30 -15.56
N SER A 93 -6.76 -14.63 -14.65
CA SER A 93 -6.86 -15.81 -13.77
C SER A 93 -7.42 -15.48 -12.39
N GLY A 94 -7.30 -14.23 -11.93
CA GLY A 94 -7.54 -13.84 -10.54
C GLY A 94 -6.43 -14.25 -9.57
N GLU A 95 -5.36 -14.89 -10.05
CA GLU A 95 -4.23 -15.29 -9.21
C GLU A 95 -3.44 -14.06 -8.75
N GLY A 96 -2.97 -14.09 -7.49
CA GLY A 96 -2.31 -12.95 -6.90
C GLY A 96 -2.12 -13.09 -5.40
N MET A 97 -1.95 -11.95 -4.74
CA MET A 97 -1.68 -11.87 -3.31
C MET A 97 -2.41 -10.67 -2.69
N GLY A 98 -3.04 -10.89 -1.55
CA GLY A 98 -3.53 -9.84 -0.66
C GLY A 98 -2.46 -9.47 0.38
N PHE A 99 -2.48 -8.23 0.82
CA PHE A 99 -1.58 -7.70 1.83
C PHE A 99 -2.36 -6.96 2.91
N GLU A 100 -1.81 -6.91 4.13
CA GLU A 100 -2.30 -6.01 5.16
C GLU A 100 -2.01 -4.56 4.78
N VAL A 101 -2.96 -3.66 5.01
CA VAL A 101 -2.78 -2.22 4.78
C VAL A 101 -1.93 -1.63 5.91
N GLU A 102 -0.85 -0.97 5.52
CA GLU A 102 0.04 -0.23 6.41
C GLU A 102 -0.11 1.25 6.06
N PRO A 103 -0.95 2.02 6.78
CA PRO A 103 -1.15 3.44 6.49
C PRO A 103 0.19 4.17 6.47
N TRP A 104 0.46 4.89 5.38
CA TRP A 104 1.65 5.70 5.29
C TRP A 104 1.59 6.79 6.37
N GLN A 105 2.65 6.88 7.17
CA GLN A 105 2.82 7.95 8.14
C GLN A 105 4.02 8.79 7.69
N PRO A 106 3.90 10.13 7.66
CA PRO A 106 5.07 10.97 7.46
C PRO A 106 6.06 10.68 8.58
N GLU A 107 7.32 10.42 8.23
CA GLU A 107 8.36 10.27 9.23
C GLU A 107 8.41 11.57 10.04
N SER A 108 8.03 11.47 11.31
CA SER A 108 8.09 12.61 12.21
C SER A 108 9.54 13.05 12.25
N ALA A 109 9.82 14.31 11.88
CA ALA A 109 11.12 14.93 12.08
C ALA A 109 11.65 14.53 13.46
N PRO A 110 12.94 14.16 13.62
CA PRO A 110 13.43 13.50 14.81
C PRO A 110 13.01 14.30 16.03
N SER A 111 12.10 13.75 16.83
CA SER A 111 11.80 14.30 18.14
C SER A 111 13.11 14.20 18.90
N ASN A 112 13.79 15.34 19.09
CA ASN A 112 14.84 15.46 20.07
C ASN A 112 14.24 14.95 21.37
N LYS A 113 14.63 13.75 21.79
CA LYS A 113 14.32 13.25 23.13
C LYS A 113 15.11 14.12 24.08
N SER A 114 14.52 15.23 24.49
CA SER A 114 14.96 15.95 25.67
C SER A 114 14.68 15.04 26.86
N ASP A 115 15.75 14.46 27.40
CA ASP A 115 15.76 13.79 28.68
C ASP A 115 15.23 14.73 29.77
N THR A 116 14.07 14.42 30.35
CA THR A 116 13.79 14.71 31.76
C THR A 116 12.73 13.72 32.28
N PRO A 117 12.99 12.98 33.36
CA PRO A 117 12.00 12.09 33.97
C PRO A 117 11.07 12.88 34.90
N PRO A 118 9.83 12.41 35.09
CA PRO A 118 9.32 12.34 36.45
C PRO A 118 8.67 10.99 36.78
N ASP A 119 9.12 10.51 37.93
CA ASP A 119 8.48 9.59 38.87
C ASP A 119 6.97 9.86 39.02
N GLY A 120 6.16 8.81 39.16
CA GLY A 120 4.70 8.97 39.27
C GLY A 120 3.86 7.70 39.13
N ASP A 121 3.91 6.88 40.18
CA ASP A 121 3.02 5.80 40.59
C ASP A 121 1.57 5.80 40.02
N ALA A 122 1.14 4.69 39.40
CA ALA A 122 -0.28 4.34 39.24
C ALA A 122 -0.48 2.82 39.05
N PRO A 123 -1.60 2.23 39.53
CA PRO A 123 -1.59 0.91 40.17
C PRO A 123 -2.01 -0.28 39.30
N LYS A 124 -1.47 -1.46 39.65
CA LYS A 124 -1.75 -2.78 39.07
C LYS A 124 -3.22 -3.21 39.27
N LYS A 125 -3.94 -3.48 38.17
CA LYS A 125 -5.22 -4.21 38.21
C LYS A 125 -4.98 -5.72 38.21
N LYS A 126 -5.51 -6.41 39.24
CA LYS A 126 -5.55 -7.87 39.39
C LYS A 126 -6.72 -8.49 38.62
N GLY A 127 -6.44 -9.60 37.93
CA GLY A 127 -7.22 -10.84 38.04
C GLY A 127 -8.23 -11.15 36.93
N LEU A 128 -7.98 -12.24 36.21
CA LEU A 128 -9.01 -13.22 35.81
C LEU A 128 -8.38 -14.63 35.84
N LYS A 129 -9.01 -15.54 36.58
CA LYS A 129 -8.66 -16.97 36.64
C LYS A 129 -9.35 -17.70 35.50
N LEU A 130 -8.62 -18.56 34.79
CA LEU A 130 -9.18 -19.53 33.87
C LEU A 130 -9.44 -20.83 34.64
N VAL A 131 -10.68 -21.31 34.58
CA VAL A 131 -11.10 -22.63 35.06
C VAL A 131 -11.34 -23.54 33.86
N LYS A 132 -10.61 -24.65 33.78
CA LYS A 132 -11.08 -25.90 33.20
C LYS A 132 -10.31 -27.07 33.78
#